data_AF-A0A2H6EP06-F1
#
_entry.id   AF-A0A2H6EP06-F1
#
_cell.length_a   1.000
_cell.length_b   1.000
_cell.length_c   1.000
_cell.angle_alpha   90.00
_cell.angle_beta   90.00
_cell.angle_gamma   90.00
#
_symmetry.space_group_name_H-M   'P 1'
#
loop_
_entity.id
_entity.type
_entity.pdbx_description
1 polymer ?
#
loop_
_entity_poly.entity_id
_entity_poly.type
_entity_poly.pdbx_seq_one_letter_code
_entity_poly.pdbx_strand_id
1 'polypeptide(L)'
;MIKTKLPELDYLKFKLTKDTIQLYAQLLSAIKGKFTPHQKNWEEFSLKIYAKGFTTTPIPIETGNGIEALDLNLNIVEHKLKIFFADKRESVDLLQPNIKAFTNELVSKLESYNIKIDLDDKFLSDKDFNYSTSESEKLWTVIRLISFALLEFKGKQLLETSNINFWAHHFDLAMLMFTGRLIPDQDPENWDYSREQMNIGFSLGDEGITEPYFYITAYPFPTNSFNKTLPGNMFWHTEGWNGAVMKYRELLVKGELEIKLKEFLEKVSEIILSKMV
;
A
#
# COMPACT_ATOMS: atom_id res chain seq x y z
N MET A 1 -15.73 -13.66 3.18
CA MET A 1 -15.48 -12.22 3.00
C MET A 1 -16.04 -11.38 4.14
N ILE A 2 -15.62 -10.12 4.23
CA ILE A 2 -15.97 -9.14 5.28
C ILE A 2 -17.50 -8.99 5.38
N LYS A 3 -18.07 -9.07 6.59
CA LYS A 3 -19.52 -8.84 6.84
C LYS A 3 -19.80 -7.54 7.59
N THR A 4 -18.78 -6.73 7.82
CA THR A 4 -18.85 -5.48 8.59
C THR A 4 -19.17 -4.31 7.67
N LYS A 5 -19.99 -3.36 8.14
CA LYS A 5 -20.24 -2.10 7.43
C LYS A 5 -18.94 -1.31 7.32
N LEU A 6 -18.59 -0.92 6.10
CA LEU A 6 -17.47 -0.03 5.82
C LEU A 6 -17.83 1.42 6.20
N PRO A 7 -16.90 2.19 6.79
CA PRO A 7 -17.15 3.59 7.12
C PRO A 7 -17.22 4.45 5.87
N GLU A 8 -18.07 5.46 5.88
CA GLU A 8 -18.03 6.51 4.86
C GLU A 8 -16.81 7.42 5.10
N LEU A 9 -16.19 7.89 4.02
CA LEU A 9 -15.03 8.78 4.06
C LEU A 9 -15.42 10.14 3.49
N ASP A 10 -15.35 11.19 4.33
CA ASP A 10 -15.55 12.58 3.91
C ASP A 10 -14.30 13.05 3.16
N TYR A 11 -14.40 13.17 1.83
CA TYR A 11 -13.25 13.36 0.94
C TYR A 11 -12.30 14.48 1.37
N LEU A 12 -12.82 15.66 1.76
CA LEU A 12 -11.97 16.81 2.09
C LEU A 12 -11.15 16.56 3.36
N LYS A 13 -11.78 16.03 4.40
CA LYS A 13 -11.09 15.72 5.68
C LYS A 13 -10.17 14.52 5.54
N PHE A 14 -10.64 13.51 4.83
CA PHE A 14 -9.91 12.31 4.50
C PHE A 14 -8.62 12.64 3.74
N LYS A 15 -8.68 13.47 2.69
CA LYS A 15 -7.52 13.79 1.86
C LYS A 15 -6.39 14.42 2.68
N LEU A 16 -6.71 15.37 3.55
CA LEU A 16 -5.74 16.06 4.39
C LEU A 16 -5.03 15.10 5.37
N THR A 17 -5.80 14.23 6.02
CA THR A 17 -5.24 13.21 6.93
C THR A 17 -4.46 12.14 6.16
N LYS A 18 -4.96 11.70 5.00
CA LYS A 18 -4.31 10.76 4.08
C LYS A 18 -2.95 11.29 3.62
N ASP A 19 -2.87 12.54 3.16
CA ASP A 19 -1.63 13.16 2.68
C ASP A 19 -0.57 13.23 3.80
N THR A 20 -1.00 13.51 5.04
CA THR A 20 -0.10 13.49 6.21
C THR A 20 0.45 12.08 6.49
N ILE A 21 -0.44 11.07 6.54
CA ILE A 21 -0.03 9.67 6.76
C ILE A 21 0.86 9.17 5.60
N GLN A 22 0.58 9.60 4.38
CA GLN A 22 1.37 9.25 3.19
C GLN A 22 2.80 9.76 3.32
N LEU A 23 3.01 10.99 3.78
CA LEU A 23 4.36 11.52 4.01
C LEU A 23 5.11 10.72 5.08
N TYR A 24 4.45 10.35 6.18
CA TYR A 24 5.04 9.45 7.18
C TYR A 24 5.40 8.09 6.58
N ALA A 25 4.48 7.47 5.84
CA ALA A 25 4.72 6.18 5.20
C ALA A 25 5.87 6.25 4.17
N GLN A 26 5.99 7.35 3.42
CA GLN A 26 7.07 7.56 2.46
C GLN A 26 8.42 7.70 3.15
N LEU A 27 8.48 8.39 4.30
CA LEU A 27 9.69 8.47 5.10
C LEU A 27 10.14 7.09 5.58
N LEU A 28 9.20 6.28 6.11
CA LEU A 28 9.51 4.92 6.55
C LEU A 28 9.94 4.01 5.40
N SER A 29 9.28 4.12 4.24
CA SER A 29 9.63 3.42 3.00
C SER A 29 11.05 3.77 2.54
N ALA A 30 11.43 5.06 2.56
CA ALA A 30 12.77 5.51 2.22
C ALA A 30 13.84 4.97 3.18
N ILE A 31 13.57 4.98 4.50
CA ILE A 31 14.46 4.39 5.50
C ILE A 31 14.62 2.89 5.25
N LYS A 32 13.52 2.16 5.06
CA LYS A 32 13.55 0.72 4.77
C LYS A 32 14.38 0.41 3.53
N GLY A 33 14.14 1.11 2.42
CA GLY A 33 14.83 0.91 1.16
C GLY A 33 16.34 1.25 1.21
N LYS A 34 16.76 2.15 2.12
CA LYS A 34 18.19 2.46 2.32
C LYS A 34 18.98 1.28 2.89
N PHE A 35 18.37 0.51 3.79
CA PHE A 35 19.08 -0.51 4.56
C PHE A 35 18.72 -1.95 4.17
N THR A 36 17.60 -2.16 3.49
CA THR A 36 17.18 -3.50 3.06
C THR A 36 17.81 -3.81 1.70
N PRO A 37 18.47 -4.97 1.52
CA PRO A 37 18.91 -5.42 0.20
C PRO A 37 17.75 -5.46 -0.80
N HIS A 38 18.04 -5.24 -2.07
CA HIS A 38 17.01 -5.25 -3.12
C HIS A 38 16.17 -6.54 -3.08
N GLN A 39 14.85 -6.38 -3.16
CA GLN A 39 13.88 -7.46 -3.20
C GLN A 39 13.16 -7.43 -4.54
N LYS A 40 12.65 -8.60 -4.96
CA LYS A 40 11.82 -8.72 -6.16
C LYS A 40 10.66 -7.73 -6.12
N ASN A 41 10.32 -7.14 -7.26
CA ASN A 41 9.21 -6.19 -7.39
C ASN A 41 9.37 -4.96 -6.47
N TRP A 42 10.60 -4.60 -6.09
CA TRP A 42 10.91 -3.45 -5.26
C TRP A 42 10.27 -3.49 -3.86
N GLU A 43 10.03 -4.69 -3.32
CA GLU A 43 9.34 -4.85 -2.02
C GLU A 43 10.10 -4.22 -0.83
N GLU A 44 11.38 -3.91 -0.96
CA GLU A 44 12.16 -3.12 0.00
C GLU A 44 11.61 -1.70 0.20
N PHE A 45 10.84 -1.16 -0.76
CA PHE A 45 10.16 0.13 -0.64
C PHE A 45 8.69 -0.01 -0.19
N SER A 46 8.16 -1.23 -0.04
CA SER A 46 6.82 -1.47 0.47
C SER A 46 6.76 -1.45 2.00
N LEU A 47 5.65 -1.00 2.58
CA LEU A 47 5.29 -1.30 3.96
C LEU A 47 4.36 -2.51 4.00
N LYS A 48 4.31 -3.22 5.14
CA LYS A 48 3.32 -4.28 5.38
C LYS A 48 2.25 -3.79 6.35
N ILE A 49 1.10 -4.45 6.32
CA ILE A 49 0.02 -4.22 7.27
C ILE A 49 0.26 -5.07 8.52
N TYR A 50 0.06 -4.47 9.69
CA TYR A 50 0.00 -5.18 10.98
C TYR A 50 -1.27 -4.79 11.75
N ALA A 51 -1.47 -5.29 12.97
CA ALA A 51 -2.73 -5.15 13.70
C ALA A 51 -3.23 -3.69 13.91
N LYS A 52 -2.34 -2.69 13.92
CA LYS A 52 -2.68 -1.30 14.25
C LYS A 52 -2.23 -0.25 13.23
N GLY A 53 -1.72 -0.67 12.07
CA GLY A 53 -1.26 0.25 11.04
C GLY A 53 -0.28 -0.40 10.06
N PHE A 54 0.78 0.33 9.75
CA PHE A 54 1.81 -0.10 8.79
C PHE A 54 3.14 -0.37 9.50
N THR A 55 3.88 -1.35 9.01
CA THR A 55 5.20 -1.74 9.52
C THR A 55 6.20 -1.80 8.39
N THR A 56 7.45 -1.39 8.67
CA THR A 56 8.56 -1.65 7.76
C THR A 56 8.93 -3.13 7.71
N THR A 57 8.45 -3.94 8.66
CA THR A 57 9.03 -5.22 9.06
C THR A 57 10.50 -5.05 9.50
N PRO A 58 11.18 -6.11 9.99
CA PRO A 58 12.58 -6.00 10.39
C PRO A 58 13.47 -5.49 9.26
N ILE A 59 14.15 -4.37 9.52
CA ILE A 59 15.21 -3.79 8.69
C ILE A 59 16.55 -4.24 9.29
N PRO A 60 17.45 -4.87 8.51
CA PRO A 60 18.76 -5.26 9.01
C PRO A 60 19.66 -4.01 9.17
N ILE A 61 20.28 -3.87 10.34
CA ILE A 61 21.21 -2.80 10.66
C ILE A 61 22.52 -3.41 11.16
N GLU A 62 23.62 -3.07 10.50
CA GLU A 62 24.95 -3.43 10.98
C GLU A 62 25.32 -2.58 12.21
N THR A 63 25.85 -3.25 13.24
CA THR A 63 26.31 -2.64 14.48
C THR A 63 27.71 -3.16 14.81
N GLY A 64 28.37 -2.55 15.80
CA GLY A 64 29.66 -3.05 16.29
C GLY A 64 29.63 -4.48 16.85
N ASN A 65 28.44 -5.01 17.18
CA ASN A 65 28.25 -6.33 17.79
C ASN A 65 27.60 -7.35 16.83
N GLY A 66 27.42 -7.01 15.55
CA GLY A 66 26.73 -7.86 14.56
C GLY A 66 25.52 -7.15 13.93
N ILE A 67 24.55 -7.93 13.46
CA ILE A 67 23.36 -7.40 12.79
C ILE A 67 22.19 -7.36 13.78
N GLU A 68 21.59 -6.18 13.94
CA GLU A 68 20.37 -5.95 14.71
C GLU A 68 19.19 -5.64 13.80
N ALA A 69 17.97 -5.74 14.33
CA ALA A 69 16.74 -5.46 13.59
C ALA A 69 16.09 -4.15 14.06
N LEU A 70 15.95 -3.20 13.14
CA LEU A 70 15.11 -2.01 13.32
C LEU A 70 13.71 -2.31 12.80
N ASP A 71 12.68 -2.06 13.60
CA ASP A 71 11.28 -2.15 13.16
C ASP A 71 10.54 -0.84 13.50
N LEU A 72 9.98 -0.23 12.45
CA LEU A 72 9.26 1.04 12.48
C LEU A 72 7.79 0.79 12.18
N ASN A 73 6.97 0.98 13.21
CA ASN A 73 5.56 0.64 13.22
C ASN A 73 4.71 1.90 13.31
N LEU A 74 4.20 2.36 12.17
CA LEU A 74 3.27 3.48 12.06
C LEU A 74 1.90 3.07 12.62
N ASN A 75 1.69 3.31 13.92
CA ASN A 75 0.51 2.90 14.67
C ASN A 75 -0.57 3.97 14.55
N ILE A 76 -1.54 3.72 13.66
CA ILE A 76 -2.64 4.65 13.37
C ILE A 76 -3.64 4.68 14.53
N VAL A 77 -3.76 3.61 15.30
CA VAL A 77 -4.71 3.51 16.43
C VAL A 77 -4.19 4.22 17.69
N GLU A 78 -2.88 4.14 17.95
CA GLU A 78 -2.27 4.82 19.10
C GLU A 78 -1.69 6.19 18.74
N HIS A 79 -1.82 6.61 17.48
CA HIS A 79 -1.26 7.83 16.92
C HIS A 79 0.22 8.03 17.24
N LYS A 80 1.00 6.95 17.11
CA LYS A 80 2.45 6.93 17.38
C LYS A 80 3.19 6.16 16.30
N LEU A 81 4.37 6.61 15.93
CA LEU A 81 5.38 5.73 15.36
C LEU A 81 6.02 4.95 16.52
N LYS A 82 5.92 3.63 16.53
CA LYS A 82 6.64 2.78 17.49
C LYS A 82 7.96 2.32 16.88
N ILE A 83 9.02 2.39 17.67
CA ILE A 83 10.39 2.12 17.24
C ILE A 83 10.93 0.99 18.11
N PHE A 84 11.38 -0.07 17.47
CA PHE A 84 11.98 -1.23 18.10
C PHE A 84 13.38 -1.42 17.53
N PHE A 85 14.39 -1.43 18.40
CA PHE A 85 15.78 -1.69 18.01
C PHE A 85 16.54 -2.28 19.20
N ALA A 86 17.09 -3.49 19.07
CA ALA A 86 17.72 -4.22 20.17
C ALA A 86 16.82 -4.25 21.44
N ASP A 87 17.28 -3.68 22.56
CA ASP A 87 16.56 -3.54 23.83
C ASP A 87 15.62 -2.31 23.89
N LYS A 88 15.70 -1.40 22.92
CA LYS A 88 14.97 -0.13 22.91
C LYS A 88 13.54 -0.27 22.42
N ARG A 89 12.62 0.41 23.11
CA ARG A 89 11.19 0.46 22.83
C ARG A 89 10.74 1.91 22.96
N GLU A 90 10.79 2.66 21.87
CA GLU A 90 10.51 4.10 21.85
C GLU A 90 9.33 4.45 20.95
N SER A 91 8.91 5.72 21.00
CA SER A 91 7.88 6.21 20.10
C SER A 91 8.03 7.69 19.78
N VAL A 92 7.54 8.09 18.61
CA VAL A 92 7.32 9.48 18.18
C VAL A 92 5.82 9.69 18.02
N ASP A 93 5.27 10.80 18.51
CA ASP A 93 3.85 11.11 18.32
C ASP A 93 3.56 11.49 16.85
N LEU A 94 2.42 11.05 16.30
CA LEU A 94 2.01 11.40 14.92
C LEU A 94 1.37 12.78 14.82
N LEU A 95 0.91 13.33 15.95
CA LEU A 95 0.34 14.68 16.04
C LEU A 95 1.48 15.69 16.11
N GLN A 96 2.13 15.90 14.97
CA GLN A 96 3.21 16.86 14.79
C GLN A 96 2.71 18.05 13.97
N PRO A 97 3.26 19.26 14.15
CA PRO A 97 2.83 20.43 13.39
C PRO A 97 3.13 20.29 11.89
N ASN A 98 4.20 19.58 11.51
CA ASN A 98 4.63 19.39 10.12
C ASN A 98 5.57 18.17 10.00
N ILE A 99 5.94 17.82 8.75
CA ILE A 99 6.81 16.67 8.49
C ILE A 99 8.19 16.87 9.11
N LYS A 100 8.73 18.10 9.06
CA LYS A 100 10.05 18.41 9.63
C LYS A 100 10.13 18.09 11.12
N ALA A 101 9.12 18.43 11.91
CA ALA A 101 9.10 18.13 13.35
C ALA A 101 9.13 16.62 13.62
N PHE A 102 8.29 15.86 12.90
CA PHE A 102 8.28 14.40 12.98
C PHE A 102 9.63 13.79 12.56
N THR A 103 10.17 14.24 11.43
CA THR A 103 11.44 13.78 10.87
C THR A 103 12.58 14.02 11.85
N ASN A 104 12.68 15.23 12.42
CA ASN A 104 13.75 15.56 13.37
C ASN A 104 13.69 14.68 14.63
N GLU A 105 12.49 14.43 15.16
CA GLU A 105 12.33 13.56 16.34
C GLU A 105 12.72 12.11 16.04
N LEU A 106 12.30 11.57 14.88
CA LEU A 106 12.69 10.24 14.43
C LEU A 106 14.20 10.12 14.19
N VAL A 107 14.79 11.07 13.44
CA VAL A 107 16.23 11.12 13.17
C VAL A 107 17.02 11.18 14.47
N SER A 108 16.62 12.02 15.43
CA SER A 108 17.32 12.11 16.71
C SER A 108 17.35 10.77 17.46
N LYS A 109 16.26 10.00 17.42
CA LYS A 109 16.22 8.66 18.02
C LYS A 109 17.12 7.68 17.27
N LEU A 110 17.08 7.67 15.94
CA LEU A 110 17.91 6.80 15.12
C LEU A 110 19.41 7.12 15.28
N GLU A 111 19.77 8.40 15.38
CA GLU A 111 21.14 8.83 15.67
C GLU A 111 21.63 8.35 17.03
N SER A 112 20.75 8.30 18.05
CA SER A 112 21.08 7.73 19.35
C SER A 112 21.43 6.23 19.30
N TYR A 113 21.01 5.54 18.22
CA TYR A 113 21.35 4.15 17.92
C TYR A 113 22.55 4.03 16.97
N ASN A 114 23.19 5.15 16.62
CA ASN A 114 24.21 5.27 15.58
C ASN A 114 23.71 4.94 14.15
N ILE A 115 22.40 5.06 13.90
CA ILE A 115 21.80 4.88 12.58
C ILE A 115 21.67 6.24 11.90
N LYS A 116 22.45 6.46 10.84
CA LYS A 116 22.44 7.72 10.07
C LYS A 116 21.62 7.57 8.80
N ILE A 117 20.67 8.48 8.60
CA ILE A 117 19.81 8.51 7.41
C ILE A 117 20.03 9.80 6.64
N ASP A 118 20.02 9.68 5.31
CA ASP A 118 20.08 10.83 4.41
C ASP A 118 18.67 10.99 3.85
N LEU A 119 18.13 12.20 3.93
CA LEU A 119 16.73 12.45 3.66
C LEU A 119 16.56 13.46 2.53
N ASP A 120 15.52 13.23 1.74
CA ASP A 120 15.04 14.18 0.74
C ASP A 120 14.43 15.42 1.41
N ASP A 121 14.63 16.59 0.80
CA ASP A 121 14.14 17.88 1.26
C ASP A 121 12.63 17.90 1.54
N LYS A 122 11.84 17.08 0.85
CA LYS A 122 10.40 16.97 1.09
C LYS A 122 10.06 16.55 2.53
N PHE A 123 10.94 15.82 3.20
CA PHE A 123 10.76 15.40 4.60
C PHE A 123 11.20 16.47 5.61
N LEU A 124 11.72 17.59 5.13
CA LEU A 124 12.17 18.74 5.92
C LEU A 124 11.29 19.98 5.72
N SER A 125 10.16 19.83 5.04
CA SER A 125 9.17 20.89 4.86
C SER A 125 8.50 21.27 6.18
N ASP A 126 8.31 22.57 6.39
CA ASP A 126 7.61 23.17 7.52
C ASP A 126 6.13 23.43 7.25
N LYS A 127 5.59 22.98 6.10
CA LYS A 127 4.18 23.09 5.77
C LYS A 127 3.32 22.37 6.81
N ASP A 128 2.33 23.10 7.34
CA ASP A 128 1.43 22.58 8.37
C ASP A 128 0.70 21.30 7.95
N PHE A 129 0.69 20.35 8.86
CA PHE A 129 -0.10 19.14 8.78
C PHE A 129 -1.54 19.38 9.20
N ASN A 130 -2.40 18.49 8.70
CA ASN A 130 -3.79 18.46 9.09
C ASN A 130 -4.20 17.00 9.30
N TYR A 131 -3.88 16.53 10.51
CA TYR A 131 -4.09 15.16 10.95
C TYR A 131 -5.31 15.09 11.88
N SER A 132 -6.33 14.34 11.48
CA SER A 132 -7.46 14.01 12.35
C SER A 132 -7.35 12.57 12.85
N THR A 133 -7.34 12.39 14.17
CA THR A 133 -7.34 11.08 14.81
C THR A 133 -8.54 10.24 14.36
N SER A 134 -9.73 10.82 14.39
CA SER A 134 -10.97 10.13 13.98
C SER A 134 -11.00 9.74 12.49
N GLU A 135 -10.49 10.58 11.60
CA GLU A 135 -10.42 10.22 10.17
C GLU A 135 -9.33 9.19 9.90
N SER A 136 -8.21 9.25 10.63
CA SER A 136 -7.14 8.26 10.53
C SER A 136 -7.59 6.86 10.96
N GLU A 137 -8.40 6.75 12.01
CA GLU A 137 -8.95 5.47 12.48
C GLU A 137 -10.00 4.90 11.52
N LYS A 138 -10.83 5.75 10.88
CA LYS A 138 -11.75 5.32 9.81
C LYS A 138 -10.96 4.80 8.62
N LEU A 139 -9.95 5.54 8.16
CA LEU A 139 -9.06 5.14 7.08
C LEU A 139 -8.39 3.79 7.40
N TRP A 140 -7.87 3.63 8.62
CA TRP A 140 -7.28 2.38 9.07
C TRP A 140 -8.30 1.23 9.06
N THR A 141 -9.54 1.47 9.50
CA THR A 141 -10.62 0.48 9.45
C THR A 141 -10.87 0.01 8.01
N VAL A 142 -10.90 0.92 7.04
CA VAL A 142 -11.04 0.57 5.61
C VAL A 142 -9.89 -0.29 5.13
N ILE A 143 -8.65 0.17 5.31
CA ILE A 143 -7.45 -0.53 4.84
C ILE A 143 -7.32 -1.92 5.48
N ARG A 144 -7.56 -2.03 6.79
CA ARG A 144 -7.52 -3.30 7.51
C ARG A 144 -8.59 -4.29 7.03
N LEU A 145 -9.81 -3.82 6.79
CA LEU A 145 -10.85 -4.70 6.28
C LEU A 145 -10.51 -5.16 4.85
N ILE A 146 -10.11 -4.24 3.98
CA ILE A 146 -9.76 -4.56 2.59
C ILE A 146 -8.56 -5.51 2.53
N SER A 147 -7.55 -5.36 3.40
CA SER A 147 -6.44 -6.29 3.47
C SER A 147 -6.87 -7.71 3.82
N PHE A 148 -7.89 -7.88 4.67
CA PHE A 148 -8.47 -9.19 4.96
C PHE A 148 -9.22 -9.77 3.77
N ALA A 149 -9.90 -8.95 2.96
CA ALA A 149 -10.49 -9.43 1.71
C ALA A 149 -9.41 -9.85 0.71
N LEU A 150 -8.32 -9.09 0.59
CA LEU A 150 -7.19 -9.47 -0.27
C LEU A 150 -6.49 -10.74 0.22
N LEU A 151 -6.36 -10.94 1.55
CA LEU A 151 -5.82 -12.18 2.12
C LEU A 151 -6.71 -13.39 1.77
N GLU A 152 -8.02 -13.26 1.91
CA GLU A 152 -8.96 -14.32 1.53
C GLU A 152 -8.90 -14.62 0.04
N PHE A 153 -8.85 -13.58 -0.80
CA PHE A 153 -8.72 -13.72 -2.25
C PHE A 153 -7.41 -14.40 -2.64
N LYS A 154 -6.27 -13.92 -2.11
CA LYS A 154 -4.93 -14.49 -2.31
C LYS A 154 -4.88 -15.97 -1.94
N GLY A 155 -5.51 -16.36 -0.82
CA GLY A 155 -5.55 -17.75 -0.36
C GLY A 155 -6.32 -18.72 -1.27
N LYS A 156 -7.12 -18.21 -2.22
CA LYS A 156 -7.84 -19.01 -3.23
C LYS A 156 -7.09 -19.13 -4.56
N GLN A 157 -6.02 -18.36 -4.75
CA GLN A 157 -5.28 -18.36 -6.01
C GLN A 157 -4.30 -19.54 -6.06
N LEU A 158 -4.32 -20.26 -7.19
CA LEU A 158 -3.32 -21.29 -7.50
C LEU A 158 -2.06 -20.70 -8.17
N LEU A 159 -2.13 -19.43 -8.59
CA LEU A 159 -1.01 -18.71 -9.19
C LEU A 159 -0.03 -18.24 -8.12
N GLU A 160 1.23 -18.03 -8.52
CA GLU A 160 2.23 -17.39 -7.65
C GLU A 160 1.82 -15.94 -7.37
N THR A 161 2.03 -15.48 -6.14
CA THR A 161 1.59 -14.15 -5.70
C THR A 161 2.66 -13.44 -4.88
N SER A 162 2.79 -12.13 -5.04
CA SER A 162 3.62 -11.32 -4.14
C SER A 162 3.02 -11.26 -2.73
N ASN A 163 3.71 -10.59 -1.81
CA ASN A 163 3.06 -10.14 -0.60
C ASN A 163 1.95 -9.12 -0.92
N ILE A 164 1.03 -8.94 0.03
CA ILE A 164 0.12 -7.79 0.01
C ILE A 164 0.93 -6.61 0.58
N ASN A 165 1.21 -5.65 -0.30
CA ASN A 165 2.13 -4.55 -0.10
C ASN A 165 1.37 -3.24 0.02
N PHE A 166 1.75 -2.40 0.98
CA PHE A 166 1.31 -1.02 1.03
C PHE A 166 2.39 -0.13 0.41
N TRP A 167 2.07 0.49 -0.72
CA TRP A 167 3.00 1.32 -1.48
C TRP A 167 2.84 2.77 -1.06
N ALA A 168 3.78 3.28 -0.27
CA ALA A 168 3.70 4.63 0.29
C ALA A 168 3.70 5.74 -0.79
N HIS A 169 4.28 5.48 -1.97
CA HIS A 169 4.32 6.45 -3.06
C HIS A 169 2.94 6.79 -3.60
N HIS A 170 2.15 5.79 -3.99
CA HIS A 170 0.78 5.97 -4.50
C HIS A 170 -0.29 5.84 -3.41
N PHE A 171 0.10 5.48 -2.20
CA PHE A 171 -0.77 5.30 -1.03
C PHE A 171 -1.87 4.27 -1.25
N ASP A 172 -1.49 3.13 -1.80
CA ASP A 172 -2.37 2.04 -2.16
C ASP A 172 -1.91 0.70 -1.57
N LEU A 173 -2.86 -0.21 -1.40
CA LEU A 173 -2.65 -1.58 -0.97
C LEU A 173 -2.78 -2.51 -2.17
N ALA A 174 -1.76 -3.29 -2.50
CA ALA A 174 -1.74 -4.06 -3.72
C ALA A 174 -1.01 -5.40 -3.60
N MET A 175 -1.34 -6.33 -4.50
CA MET A 175 -0.61 -7.58 -4.70
C MET A 175 -0.47 -7.88 -6.18
N LEU A 176 0.61 -8.56 -6.53
CA LEU A 176 0.84 -9.11 -7.85
C LEU A 176 0.44 -10.58 -7.89
N MET A 177 -0.12 -11.00 -9.02
CA MET A 177 -0.34 -12.39 -9.41
C MET A 177 0.44 -12.66 -10.69
N PHE A 178 1.16 -13.78 -10.76
CA PHE A 178 2.00 -14.13 -11.90
C PHE A 178 1.43 -15.34 -12.63
N THR A 179 1.34 -15.27 -13.97
CA THR A 179 0.89 -16.42 -14.78
C THR A 179 1.97 -17.49 -14.91
N GLY A 180 3.23 -17.14 -14.60
CA GLY A 180 4.42 -17.97 -14.77
C GLY A 180 5.05 -17.87 -16.17
N ARG A 181 4.38 -17.24 -17.13
CA ARG A 181 4.90 -17.02 -18.47
C ARG A 181 5.90 -15.86 -18.52
N LEU A 182 6.91 -16.01 -19.37
CA LEU A 182 7.84 -14.95 -19.71
C LEU A 182 7.26 -14.12 -20.86
N ILE A 183 7.42 -12.81 -20.77
CA ILE A 183 7.09 -11.88 -21.84
C ILE A 183 8.16 -12.04 -22.92
N PRO A 184 7.78 -12.27 -24.20
CA PRO A 184 8.73 -12.38 -25.30
C PRO A 184 9.66 -11.15 -25.37
N ASP A 185 10.91 -11.40 -25.77
CA ASP A 185 11.94 -10.38 -25.98
C ASP A 185 12.35 -9.56 -24.73
N GLN A 186 11.92 -9.99 -23.53
CA GLN A 186 12.39 -9.45 -22.26
C GLN A 186 13.53 -10.29 -21.68
N ASP A 187 14.46 -9.63 -20.97
CA ASP A 187 15.51 -10.31 -20.21
C ASP A 187 14.88 -11.12 -19.06
N PRO A 188 14.97 -12.47 -19.03
CA PRO A 188 14.38 -13.29 -17.99
C PRO A 188 14.93 -13.02 -16.57
N GLU A 189 16.10 -12.36 -16.46
CA GLU A 189 16.68 -11.97 -15.18
C GLU A 189 16.07 -10.69 -14.61
N ASN A 190 15.36 -9.90 -15.43
CA ASN A 190 14.62 -8.72 -14.99
C ASN A 190 13.24 -9.10 -14.42
N TRP A 191 13.19 -9.45 -13.14
CA TRP A 191 11.97 -9.95 -12.49
C TRP A 191 10.76 -9.02 -12.59
N ASP A 192 10.97 -7.71 -12.69
CA ASP A 192 9.90 -6.71 -12.65
C ASP A 192 9.13 -6.59 -13.97
N TYR A 193 9.79 -6.91 -15.09
CA TYR A 193 9.26 -6.67 -16.43
C TYR A 193 9.32 -7.90 -17.36
N SER A 194 9.92 -9.01 -16.91
CA SER A 194 10.05 -10.22 -17.75
C SER A 194 8.88 -11.18 -17.64
N ARG A 195 7.97 -10.97 -16.67
CA ARG A 195 6.89 -11.91 -16.37
C ARG A 195 5.54 -11.26 -16.56
N GLU A 196 4.65 -12.03 -17.15
CA GLU A 196 3.24 -11.68 -17.18
C GLU A 196 2.68 -11.62 -15.76
N GLN A 197 2.16 -10.45 -15.42
CA GLN A 197 1.65 -10.17 -14.09
C GLN A 197 0.34 -9.38 -14.13
N MET A 198 -0.47 -9.61 -13.10
CA MET A 198 -1.67 -8.86 -12.82
C MET A 198 -1.50 -8.17 -11.47
N ASN A 199 -1.73 -6.87 -11.42
CA ASN A 199 -1.72 -6.10 -10.19
C ASN A 199 -3.16 -5.84 -9.75
N ILE A 200 -3.48 -6.25 -8.53
CA ILE A 200 -4.79 -6.10 -7.91
C ILE A 200 -4.60 -5.26 -6.66
N GLY A 201 -5.26 -4.11 -6.60
CA GLY A 201 -5.05 -3.18 -5.51
C GLY A 201 -6.24 -2.29 -5.17
N PHE A 202 -6.02 -1.51 -4.12
CA PHE A 202 -6.95 -0.53 -3.57
C PHE A 202 -6.19 0.76 -3.30
N SER A 203 -6.48 1.77 -4.12
CA SER A 203 -5.95 3.13 -3.97
C SER A 203 -6.88 3.96 -3.11
N LEU A 204 -6.29 4.82 -2.30
CA LEU A 204 -6.97 5.78 -1.44
C LEU A 204 -7.27 7.09 -2.20
N GLY A 205 -7.07 7.09 -3.52
CA GLY A 205 -7.27 8.22 -4.41
C GLY A 205 -5.97 8.91 -4.79
N ASP A 206 -5.90 9.37 -6.02
CA ASP A 206 -4.75 10.03 -6.65
C ASP A 206 -5.21 11.17 -7.57
N GLU A 207 -4.31 11.66 -8.43
CA GLU A 207 -4.60 12.76 -9.35
C GLU A 207 -5.58 12.38 -10.48
N GLY A 208 -5.65 11.10 -10.87
CA GLY A 208 -6.55 10.61 -11.91
C GLY A 208 -7.93 10.26 -11.36
N ILE A 209 -7.98 9.47 -10.29
CA ILE A 209 -9.23 9.13 -9.59
C ILE A 209 -9.09 9.59 -8.14
N THR A 210 -9.75 10.70 -7.83
CA THR A 210 -9.59 11.38 -6.54
C THR A 210 -10.23 10.66 -5.37
N GLU A 211 -11.29 9.88 -5.59
CA GLU A 211 -11.94 9.09 -4.53
C GLU A 211 -11.31 7.68 -4.41
N PRO A 212 -11.36 7.02 -3.23
CA PRO A 212 -10.80 5.67 -3.10
C PRO A 212 -11.42 4.66 -4.07
N TYR A 213 -10.61 3.76 -4.60
CA TYR A 213 -11.03 2.82 -5.64
C TYR A 213 -10.19 1.54 -5.64
N PHE A 214 -10.82 0.44 -6.01
CA PHE A 214 -10.13 -0.79 -6.38
C PHE A 214 -9.72 -0.74 -7.84
N TYR A 215 -8.58 -1.37 -8.15
CA TYR A 215 -8.10 -1.51 -9.50
C TYR A 215 -7.60 -2.93 -9.79
N ILE A 216 -7.71 -3.34 -11.04
CA ILE A 216 -7.00 -4.49 -11.59
C ILE A 216 -6.34 -4.07 -12.89
N THR A 217 -5.02 -4.12 -12.94
CA THR A 217 -4.23 -3.90 -14.15
C THR A 217 -3.35 -5.11 -14.42
N ALA A 218 -2.72 -5.17 -15.60
CA ALA A 218 -1.87 -6.25 -16.01
C ALA A 218 -0.70 -5.72 -16.84
N TYR A 219 0.40 -6.46 -16.82
CA TYR A 219 1.58 -6.18 -17.62
C TYR A 219 2.06 -7.46 -18.31
N PRO A 220 2.10 -7.48 -19.66
CA PRO A 220 1.45 -6.54 -20.56
C PRO A 220 -0.08 -6.55 -20.40
N PHE A 221 -0.73 -5.42 -20.65
CA PHE A 221 -2.19 -5.35 -20.55
C PHE A 221 -2.87 -5.94 -21.80
N PRO A 222 -3.77 -6.93 -21.66
CA PRO A 222 -4.48 -7.50 -22.79
C PRO A 222 -5.62 -6.59 -23.27
N THR A 223 -5.37 -5.77 -24.29
CA THR A 223 -6.29 -4.71 -24.77
C THR A 223 -7.64 -5.22 -25.28
N ASN A 224 -7.73 -6.47 -25.72
CA ASN A 224 -8.99 -7.12 -26.07
C ASN A 224 -9.95 -7.30 -24.86
N SER A 225 -9.47 -7.11 -23.63
CA SER A 225 -10.31 -7.06 -22.42
C SER A 225 -11.33 -5.93 -22.46
N PHE A 226 -11.02 -4.82 -23.13
CA PHE A 226 -11.94 -3.67 -23.25
C PHE A 226 -13.25 -4.02 -23.98
N ASN A 227 -13.27 -5.12 -24.77
CA ASN A 227 -14.47 -5.60 -25.44
C ASN A 227 -15.42 -6.36 -24.49
N LYS A 228 -15.05 -6.53 -23.22
CA LYS A 228 -15.87 -7.22 -22.21
C LYS A 228 -16.60 -6.20 -21.34
N THR A 229 -17.87 -6.49 -21.09
CA THR A 229 -18.68 -5.76 -20.11
C THR A 229 -18.26 -6.16 -18.70
N LEU A 230 -17.96 -5.16 -17.86
CA LEU A 230 -17.70 -5.37 -16.44
C LEU A 230 -19.02 -5.42 -15.65
N PRO A 231 -19.10 -6.17 -14.54
CA PRO A 231 -20.31 -6.24 -13.74
C PRO A 231 -20.59 -4.93 -12.97
N GLY A 232 -21.86 -4.63 -12.74
CA GLY A 232 -22.29 -3.49 -11.92
C GLY A 232 -21.79 -2.13 -12.43
N ASN A 233 -21.33 -1.28 -11.51
CA ASN A 233 -20.84 0.08 -11.80
C ASN A 233 -19.30 0.14 -11.96
N MET A 234 -18.68 -0.97 -12.35
CA MET A 234 -17.25 -1.07 -12.64
C MET A 234 -16.98 -0.56 -14.06
N PHE A 235 -15.80 -0.01 -14.32
CA PHE A 235 -15.47 0.53 -15.64
C PHE A 235 -14.01 0.30 -16.02
N TRP A 236 -13.72 0.35 -17.32
CA TRP A 236 -12.36 0.32 -17.85
C TRP A 236 -11.75 1.72 -17.79
N HIS A 237 -10.54 1.81 -17.26
CA HIS A 237 -9.69 2.99 -17.26
C HIS A 237 -8.62 2.85 -18.35
N THR A 238 -8.38 3.94 -19.09
CA THR A 238 -7.43 3.97 -20.22
C THR A 238 -6.56 5.23 -20.28
N GLU A 239 -6.66 6.12 -19.30
CA GLU A 239 -5.94 7.40 -19.28
C GLU A 239 -4.67 7.31 -18.42
N GLY A 240 -3.50 7.16 -19.04
CA GLY A 240 -2.22 7.02 -18.33
C GLY A 240 -1.92 5.59 -17.83
N TRP A 241 -2.95 4.78 -17.54
CA TRP A 241 -2.82 3.34 -17.32
C TRP A 241 -4.08 2.58 -17.74
N ASN A 242 -3.92 1.29 -18.03
CA ASN A 242 -5.00 0.41 -18.48
C ASN A 242 -5.44 -0.54 -17.37
N GLY A 243 -6.73 -0.59 -17.07
CA GLY A 243 -7.27 -1.59 -16.15
C GLY A 243 -8.72 -1.40 -15.77
N ALA A 244 -9.24 -2.32 -14.97
CA ALA A 244 -10.59 -2.23 -14.44
C ALA A 244 -10.60 -1.46 -13.12
N VAL A 245 -11.65 -0.68 -12.89
CA VAL A 245 -11.83 0.13 -11.68
C VAL A 245 -13.20 -0.14 -11.06
N MET A 246 -13.22 -0.24 -9.72
CA MET A 246 -14.44 -0.16 -8.90
C MET A 246 -14.26 0.88 -7.81
N LYS A 247 -15.09 1.92 -7.81
CA LYS A 247 -15.04 2.97 -6.78
C LYS A 247 -15.46 2.41 -5.42
N TYR A 248 -14.79 2.85 -4.35
CA TYR A 248 -15.05 2.42 -2.98
C TYR A 248 -16.51 2.63 -2.56
N ARG A 249 -17.12 3.72 -3.01
CA ARG A 249 -18.53 4.05 -2.73
C ARG A 249 -19.51 2.95 -3.13
N GLU A 250 -19.16 2.13 -4.12
CA GLU A 250 -19.99 1.00 -4.54
C GLU A 250 -20.15 -0.03 -3.41
N LEU A 251 -19.17 -0.15 -2.51
CA LEU A 251 -19.21 -1.05 -1.35
C LEU A 251 -20.04 -0.52 -0.17
N LEU A 252 -20.43 0.76 -0.20
CA LEU A 252 -21.25 1.38 0.85
C LEU A 252 -22.73 1.00 0.71
N VAL A 253 -23.13 0.41 -0.41
CA VAL A 253 -24.49 -0.07 -0.62
C VAL A 253 -24.79 -1.24 0.31
N LYS A 254 -25.83 -1.07 1.14
CA LYS A 254 -26.17 -2.00 2.22
C LYS A 254 -26.49 -3.39 1.65
N GLY A 255 -25.80 -4.41 2.17
CA GLY A 255 -26.04 -5.82 1.83
C GLY A 255 -25.28 -6.32 0.60
N GLU A 256 -24.54 -5.46 -0.10
CA GLU A 256 -23.87 -5.83 -1.36
C GLU A 256 -22.34 -5.95 -1.24
N LEU A 257 -21.76 -5.60 -0.09
CA LEU A 257 -20.30 -5.52 0.08
C LEU A 257 -19.57 -6.81 -0.31
N GLU A 258 -20.00 -7.96 0.23
CA GLU A 258 -19.38 -9.26 -0.06
C GLU A 258 -19.55 -9.62 -1.54
N ILE A 259 -20.72 -9.36 -2.12
CA ILE A 259 -21.01 -9.64 -3.52
C ILE A 259 -20.13 -8.79 -4.43
N LYS A 260 -20.07 -7.47 -4.22
CA LYS A 260 -19.29 -6.55 -5.04
C LYS A 260 -17.78 -6.79 -4.96
N LEU A 261 -17.25 -7.04 -3.75
CA LEU A 261 -15.85 -7.42 -3.58
C LEU A 261 -15.53 -8.73 -4.30
N LYS A 262 -16.41 -9.74 -4.18
CA LYS A 262 -16.25 -11.00 -4.90
C LYS A 262 -16.27 -10.80 -6.41
N GLU A 263 -17.24 -10.05 -6.92
CA GLU A 263 -17.36 -9.79 -8.35
C GLU A 263 -16.14 -9.06 -8.90
N PHE A 264 -15.62 -8.06 -8.18
CA PHE A 264 -14.42 -7.37 -8.60
C PHE A 264 -13.19 -8.25 -8.51
N LEU A 265 -12.91 -8.85 -7.35
CA LEU A 265 -11.67 -9.60 -7.14
C LEU A 265 -11.64 -10.91 -7.94
N GLU A 266 -12.75 -11.63 -8.06
CA GLU A 266 -12.79 -12.93 -8.74
C GLU A 266 -13.15 -12.77 -10.23
N LYS A 267 -14.36 -12.26 -10.55
CA LYS A 267 -14.85 -12.24 -11.95
C LYS A 267 -14.04 -11.32 -12.86
N VAL A 268 -13.65 -10.13 -12.38
CA VAL A 268 -12.88 -9.19 -13.22
C VAL A 268 -11.45 -9.68 -13.42
N SER A 269 -10.83 -10.26 -12.39
CA SER A 269 -9.52 -10.93 -12.53
C SER A 269 -9.60 -12.07 -13.55
N GLU A 270 -10.64 -12.91 -13.52
CA GLU A 270 -10.86 -13.97 -14.52
C GLU A 270 -11.00 -13.42 -15.94
N ILE A 271 -11.74 -12.32 -16.12
CA ILE A 271 -11.88 -11.66 -17.42
C ILE A 271 -10.51 -11.29 -17.99
N ILE A 272 -9.66 -10.62 -17.20
CA ILE A 272 -8.35 -10.17 -17.65
C ILE A 272 -7.39 -11.36 -17.83
N LEU A 273 -7.34 -12.29 -16.86
CA LEU A 273 -6.50 -13.50 -16.93
C LEU A 273 -6.81 -14.33 -18.17
N SER A 274 -8.09 -14.47 -18.55
CA SER A 274 -8.51 -15.23 -19.75
C SER A 274 -8.07 -14.59 -21.08
N LYS A 275 -7.44 -13.42 -21.03
CA LYS A 275 -7.00 -12.62 -22.16
C LYS A 275 -5.50 -12.38 -22.17
N MET A 276 -4.80 -12.63 -21.07
CA MET A 276 -3.35 -12.62 -21.01
C MET A 276 -2.81 -13.78 -21.86
N VAL A 277 -1.88 -13.48 -22.76
CA VAL A 277 -1.30 -14.41 -23.74
C VAL A 277 0.10 -14.76 -23.29
#